data_AF-A0A7J9A7G4-F1
#
_entry.id   AF-A0A7J9A7G4-F1
#
_cell.length_a   1.000
_cell.length_b   1.000
_cell.length_c   1.000
_cell.angle_alpha   90.00
_cell.angle_beta   90.00
_cell.angle_gamma   90.00
#
_symmetry.space_group_name_H-M   'P 1'
#
loop_
_entity.id
_entity.type
_entity.pdbx_description
1 polymer ?
#
loop_
_entity_poly.entity_id
_entity_poly.type
_entity_poly.pdbx_seq_one_letter_code
_entity_poly.pdbx_strand_id
1 'polypeptide(L)'
;MSNDQNKPMTQKLYESVPSSRPTAKFLTATTLSATLLFLSGLTLTWTVIALIMATPVMVLFSPVLVPSAIVIFLVITGFLFSGGCGVAAITALSWIYNYVQGKHPLGADKLDYARDMLASMTRGVTEKVKEYGQYVKYKAREVAQGERS
;
A
#
# COMPACT_ATOMS: atom_id res chain seq x y z
N MET A 1 -23.06 -42.38 -61.65
CA MET A 1 -21.62 -42.09 -61.75
C MET A 1 -21.44 -40.59 -61.52
N SER A 2 -20.73 -40.23 -60.44
CA SER A 2 -20.11 -38.93 -60.13
C SER A 2 -21.03 -37.69 -60.05
N ASN A 3 -21.44 -37.22 -58.86
CA ASN A 3 -20.67 -36.32 -57.96
C ASN A 3 -19.95 -35.19 -58.71
N ASP A 4 -20.63 -34.03 -58.85
CA ASP A 4 -19.97 -32.72 -58.89
C ASP A 4 -20.43 -31.91 -57.68
N GLN A 5 -19.64 -32.08 -56.63
CA GLN A 5 -19.72 -31.39 -55.36
C GLN A 5 -18.82 -30.16 -55.47
N ASN A 6 -19.28 -29.09 -56.11
CA ASN A 6 -18.66 -27.77 -55.96
C ASN A 6 -19.66 -26.79 -55.34
N LYS A 7 -19.84 -26.96 -54.02
CA LYS A 7 -20.41 -25.96 -53.13
C LYS A 7 -19.30 -24.98 -52.71
N PRO A 8 -19.64 -23.68 -52.57
CA PRO A 8 -18.68 -22.58 -52.44
C PRO A 8 -17.83 -22.67 -51.17
N MET A 9 -16.51 -22.76 -51.35
CA MET A 9 -15.52 -22.77 -50.27
C MET A 9 -15.02 -21.37 -49.85
N THR A 10 -15.80 -20.31 -50.04
CA THR A 10 -15.34 -18.94 -49.74
C THR A 10 -16.33 -18.09 -48.94
N GLN A 11 -17.09 -18.70 -48.03
CA GLN A 11 -17.91 -17.91 -47.09
C GLN A 11 -18.10 -18.59 -45.73
N LYS A 12 -17.09 -19.33 -45.27
CA LYS A 12 -17.02 -19.93 -43.92
C LYS A 12 -16.04 -19.18 -43.01
N LEU A 13 -15.80 -17.90 -43.27
CA LEU A 13 -14.92 -17.05 -42.46
C LEU A 13 -15.48 -15.64 -42.21
N TYR A 14 -16.77 -15.41 -42.47
CA TYR A 14 -17.41 -14.11 -42.23
C TYR A 14 -18.80 -14.19 -41.58
N GLU A 15 -19.14 -15.31 -40.95
CA GLU A 15 -20.42 -15.44 -40.25
C GLU A 15 -20.18 -16.18 -38.94
N SER A 16 -19.71 -15.42 -37.97
CA SER A 16 -19.75 -15.76 -36.54
C SER A 16 -19.98 -14.44 -35.82
N VAL A 17 -21.15 -13.85 -36.07
CA VAL A 17 -21.67 -12.74 -35.27
C VAL A 17 -22.04 -13.29 -33.89
N PRO A 18 -21.68 -12.59 -32.80
CA PRO A 18 -22.60 -12.47 -31.69
C PRO A 18 -23.10 -11.04 -31.64
N SER A 19 -24.37 -10.93 -31.99
CA SER A 19 -25.27 -9.84 -31.66
C SER A 19 -25.33 -9.69 -30.13
N SER A 20 -25.73 -8.51 -29.67
CA SER A 20 -26.12 -8.19 -28.28
C SER A 20 -25.01 -8.21 -27.21
N ARG A 21 -24.40 -7.03 -26.97
CA ARG A 21 -24.01 -6.47 -25.64
C ARG A 21 -23.12 -5.23 -25.85
N PRO A 22 -23.70 -4.03 -25.96
CA PRO A 22 -22.94 -2.78 -25.86
C PRO A 22 -22.12 -2.70 -24.56
N THR A 23 -22.49 -3.44 -23.51
CA THR A 23 -21.80 -3.50 -22.21
C THR A 23 -20.55 -4.41 -22.19
N ALA A 24 -20.43 -5.38 -23.10
CA ALA A 24 -19.24 -6.26 -23.17
C ALA A 24 -18.07 -5.60 -23.93
N LYS A 25 -18.37 -4.62 -24.80
CA LYS A 25 -17.39 -3.84 -25.54
C LYS A 25 -16.62 -2.87 -24.63
N PHE A 26 -17.26 -2.33 -23.60
CA PHE A 26 -16.57 -1.48 -22.62
C PHE A 26 -15.70 -2.28 -21.64
N LEU A 27 -16.09 -3.50 -21.27
CA LEU A 27 -15.22 -4.35 -20.44
C LEU A 27 -13.96 -4.78 -21.21
N THR A 28 -14.11 -5.19 -22.47
CA THR A 28 -12.95 -5.57 -23.30
C THR A 28 -12.12 -4.35 -23.70
N ALA A 29 -12.73 -3.21 -24.02
CA ALA A 29 -11.99 -1.97 -24.27
C ALA A 29 -11.25 -1.47 -23.03
N THR A 30 -11.82 -1.63 -21.83
CA THR A 30 -11.14 -1.29 -20.57
C THR A 30 -10.00 -2.26 -20.29
N THR A 31 -10.19 -3.57 -20.47
CA THR A 31 -9.11 -4.55 -20.28
C THR A 31 -8.00 -4.40 -21.30
N LEU A 32 -8.33 -4.12 -22.56
CA LEU A 32 -7.36 -3.81 -23.61
C LEU A 32 -6.65 -2.49 -23.32
N SER A 33 -7.37 -1.44 -22.94
CA SER A 33 -6.78 -0.16 -22.53
C SER A 33 -5.89 -0.32 -21.31
N ALA A 34 -6.31 -1.07 -20.29
CA ALA A 34 -5.52 -1.35 -19.09
C ALA A 34 -4.28 -2.17 -19.41
N THR A 35 -4.39 -3.21 -20.24
CA THR A 35 -3.23 -4.01 -20.68
C THR A 35 -2.29 -3.19 -21.56
N LEU A 36 -2.82 -2.34 -22.46
CA LEU A 36 -2.03 -1.44 -23.31
C LEU A 36 -1.38 -0.32 -22.49
N LEU A 37 -2.05 0.25 -21.50
CA LEU A 37 -1.49 1.23 -20.57
C LEU A 37 -0.45 0.59 -19.65
N PHE A 38 -0.71 -0.63 -19.19
CA PHE A 38 0.25 -1.37 -18.37
C PHE A 38 1.49 -1.74 -19.19
N LEU A 39 1.30 -2.25 -20.41
CA LEU A 39 2.39 -2.60 -21.31
C LEU A 39 3.14 -1.37 -21.83
N SER A 40 2.43 -0.27 -22.13
CA SER A 40 3.01 1.02 -22.53
C SER A 40 3.74 1.66 -21.36
N GLY A 41 3.17 1.66 -20.16
CA GLY A 41 3.81 2.13 -18.94
C GLY A 41 5.04 1.30 -18.59
N LEU A 42 4.96 -0.03 -18.72
CA LEU A 42 6.09 -0.93 -18.49
C LEU A 42 7.17 -0.76 -19.55
N THR A 43 6.81 -0.63 -20.83
CA THR A 43 7.75 -0.39 -21.92
C THR A 43 8.38 0.99 -21.81
N LEU A 44 7.59 2.03 -21.52
CA LEU A 44 8.10 3.38 -21.30
C LEU A 44 9.02 3.42 -20.08
N THR A 45 8.63 2.78 -18.98
CA THR A 45 9.48 2.68 -17.79
C THR A 45 10.75 1.88 -18.10
N TRP A 46 10.65 0.77 -18.84
CA TRP A 46 11.79 -0.04 -19.28
C TRP A 46 12.72 0.75 -20.21
N THR A 47 12.18 1.49 -21.16
CA THR A 47 12.91 2.34 -22.10
C THR A 47 13.53 3.53 -21.38
N VAL A 48 12.82 4.19 -20.47
CA VAL A 48 13.34 5.28 -19.64
C VAL A 48 14.45 4.75 -18.72
N ILE A 49 14.29 3.57 -18.10
CA ILE A 49 15.35 2.90 -17.34
C ILE A 49 16.53 2.57 -18.25
N ALA A 50 16.29 2.05 -19.46
CA ALA A 50 17.33 1.73 -20.43
C ALA A 50 18.05 2.99 -20.95
N LEU A 51 17.37 4.13 -21.12
CA LEU A 51 17.96 5.43 -21.45
C LEU A 51 18.73 6.00 -20.26
N ILE A 52 18.17 5.91 -19.06
CA ILE A 52 18.84 6.25 -17.79
C ILE A 52 20.01 5.28 -17.51
N MET A 53 20.11 4.12 -18.14
CA MET A 53 21.26 3.21 -18.05
C MET A 53 22.24 3.38 -19.23
N ALA A 54 21.76 3.66 -20.44
CA ALA A 54 22.59 3.91 -21.61
C ALA A 54 23.32 5.26 -21.53
N THR A 55 22.66 6.28 -20.97
CA THR A 55 23.24 7.61 -20.75
C THR A 55 24.38 7.59 -19.71
N PRO A 56 24.31 6.86 -18.58
CA PRO A 56 25.43 6.68 -17.68
C PRO A 56 26.39 5.60 -18.14
N VAL A 57 26.06 4.62 -18.97
CA VAL A 57 27.12 3.78 -19.59
C VAL A 57 28.07 4.65 -20.45
N MET A 58 27.54 5.73 -21.02
CA MET A 58 28.31 6.83 -21.63
C MET A 58 29.00 7.79 -20.61
N VAL A 59 28.55 7.84 -19.34
CA VAL A 59 29.06 8.73 -18.25
C VAL A 59 29.71 7.95 -17.09
N LEU A 60 29.88 6.62 -17.20
CA LEU A 60 30.47 5.70 -16.19
C LEU A 60 31.96 6.02 -15.93
N PHE A 61 32.53 6.93 -16.73
CA PHE A 61 33.82 7.59 -16.51
C PHE A 61 33.74 8.83 -15.59
N SER A 62 32.61 9.12 -14.93
CA SER A 62 32.45 10.31 -14.08
C SER A 62 31.52 10.03 -12.88
N PRO A 63 31.67 10.72 -11.72
CA PRO A 63 31.14 10.35 -10.40
C PRO A 63 29.63 10.62 -10.20
N VAL A 64 28.79 10.27 -11.19
CA VAL A 64 27.33 10.48 -11.23
C VAL A 64 26.52 9.21 -10.91
N LEU A 65 27.17 8.05 -10.77
CA LEU A 65 26.49 6.79 -10.39
C LEU A 65 25.84 6.85 -9.00
N VAL A 66 26.43 7.65 -8.09
CA VAL A 66 25.93 7.82 -6.71
C VAL A 66 24.52 8.48 -6.70
N PRO A 67 24.28 9.63 -7.36
CA PRO A 67 22.93 10.21 -7.47
C PRO A 67 21.86 9.30 -8.07
N SER A 68 22.16 8.52 -9.11
CA SER A 68 21.17 7.69 -9.81
C SER A 68 20.67 6.51 -8.96
N ALA A 69 21.58 5.85 -8.25
CA ALA A 69 21.24 4.75 -7.33
C ALA A 69 20.29 5.22 -6.22
N ILE A 70 20.48 6.44 -5.71
CA ILE A 70 19.63 7.04 -4.67
C ILE A 70 18.20 7.22 -5.18
N VAL A 71 18.01 7.68 -6.41
CA VAL A 71 16.67 7.87 -7.00
C VAL A 71 15.95 6.54 -7.17
N ILE A 72 16.63 5.51 -7.67
CA ILE A 72 16.05 4.17 -7.83
C ILE A 72 15.66 3.60 -6.46
N PHE A 73 16.54 3.74 -5.47
CA PHE A 73 16.24 3.33 -4.09
C PHE A 73 15.04 4.09 -3.53
N LEU A 74 14.95 5.41 -3.75
CA LEU A 74 13.80 6.23 -3.34
C LEU A 74 12.50 5.81 -4.04
N VAL A 75 12.56 5.45 -5.32
CA VAL A 75 11.37 4.98 -6.06
C VAL A 75 10.90 3.64 -5.50
N ILE A 76 11.82 2.69 -5.28
CA ILE A 76 11.50 1.38 -4.71
C ILE A 76 10.98 1.54 -3.28
N THR A 77 11.68 2.27 -2.43
CA THR A 77 11.29 2.54 -1.04
C THR A 77 9.98 3.32 -0.98
N GLY A 78 9.80 4.35 -1.81
CA GLY A 78 8.57 5.14 -1.88
C GLY A 78 7.38 4.33 -2.39
N PHE A 79 7.59 3.43 -3.36
CA PHE A 79 6.56 2.52 -3.85
C PHE A 79 6.23 1.43 -2.81
N LEU A 80 7.22 0.86 -2.12
CA LEU A 80 7.00 -0.07 -1.01
C LEU A 80 6.28 0.61 0.16
N PHE A 81 6.63 1.87 0.46
CA PHE A 81 5.98 2.65 1.50
C PHE A 81 4.53 2.99 1.12
N SER A 82 4.29 3.43 -0.11
CA SER A 82 2.94 3.71 -0.61
C SER A 82 2.10 2.44 -0.79
N GLY A 83 2.72 1.33 -1.20
CA GLY A 83 2.07 0.02 -1.34
C GLY A 83 1.73 -0.57 0.02
N GLY A 84 2.66 -0.51 0.98
CA GLY A 84 2.44 -0.91 2.37
C GLY A 84 1.37 -0.06 3.05
N CYS A 85 1.37 1.26 2.81
CA CYS A 85 0.34 2.16 3.31
C CYS A 85 -1.04 1.88 2.67
N GLY A 86 -1.09 1.57 1.37
CA GLY A 86 -2.33 1.18 0.69
C GLY A 86 -2.94 -0.09 1.27
N VAL A 87 -2.12 -1.13 1.49
CA VAL A 87 -2.56 -2.38 2.15
C VAL A 87 -3.01 -2.09 3.58
N ALA A 88 -2.24 -1.31 4.35
CA ALA A 88 -2.60 -0.93 5.71
C ALA A 88 -3.92 -0.15 5.79
N ALA A 89 -4.16 0.77 4.85
CA ALA A 89 -5.41 1.52 4.75
C ALA A 89 -6.60 0.60 4.43
N ILE A 90 -6.44 -0.33 3.47
CA ILE A 90 -7.46 -1.33 3.14
C ILE A 90 -7.72 -2.25 4.34
N THR A 91 -6.68 -2.67 5.07
CA THR A 91 -6.82 -3.46 6.29
C THR A 91 -7.57 -2.71 7.38
N ALA A 92 -7.24 -1.44 7.63
CA ALA A 92 -7.95 -0.61 8.62
C ALA A 92 -9.42 -0.39 8.23
N LEU A 93 -9.69 -0.14 6.95
CA LEU A 93 -11.06 -0.02 6.41
C LEU A 93 -11.83 -1.35 6.53
N SER A 94 -11.17 -2.47 6.24
CA SER A 94 -11.77 -3.80 6.41
C SER A 94 -12.09 -4.09 7.88
N TRP A 95 -11.22 -3.65 8.79
CA TRP A 95 -11.38 -3.81 10.24
C TRP A 95 -12.58 -3.02 10.77
N ILE A 96 -12.70 -1.73 10.41
CA ILE A 96 -13.82 -0.87 10.83
C ILE A 96 -15.14 -1.34 10.21
N TYR A 97 -15.11 -1.77 8.94
CA TYR A 97 -16.29 -2.29 8.25
C TYR A 97 -16.80 -3.60 8.85
N ASN A 98 -15.90 -4.49 9.26
CA ASN A 98 -16.25 -5.75 9.92
C ASN A 98 -16.72 -5.52 11.37
N TYR A 99 -16.16 -4.53 12.07
CA TYR A 99 -16.60 -4.09 13.40
C TYR A 99 -18.04 -3.56 13.37
N VAL A 100 -18.38 -2.71 12.39
CA VAL A 100 -19.75 -2.19 12.20
C VAL A 100 -20.75 -3.30 11.85
N GLN A 101 -20.29 -4.35 11.16
CA GLN A 101 -21.10 -5.55 10.90
C GLN A 101 -21.25 -6.48 12.11
N GLY A 102 -20.75 -6.11 13.29
CA GLY A 102 -20.86 -6.92 14.51
C GLY A 102 -19.96 -8.16 14.52
N LYS A 103 -19.11 -8.32 13.50
CA LYS A 103 -18.11 -9.38 13.42
C LYS A 103 -16.87 -8.83 14.10
N HIS A 104 -16.78 -9.05 15.41
CA HIS A 104 -15.64 -8.68 16.24
C HIS A 104 -14.34 -9.11 15.51
N PRO A 105 -13.53 -8.19 14.97
CA PRO A 105 -12.48 -8.57 14.05
C PRO A 105 -11.34 -9.25 14.79
N LEU A 106 -10.75 -10.27 14.16
CA LEU A 106 -9.71 -11.21 14.63
C LEU A 106 -8.41 -10.59 15.22
N GLY A 107 -8.33 -9.26 15.33
CA GLY A 107 -7.18 -8.53 15.89
C GLY A 107 -7.52 -7.63 17.08
N ALA A 108 -8.80 -7.47 17.44
CA ALA A 108 -9.21 -6.67 18.60
C ALA A 108 -8.68 -7.27 19.91
N ASP A 109 -8.71 -8.60 20.03
CA ASP A 109 -8.09 -9.32 21.15
C ASP A 109 -6.60 -8.98 21.35
N LYS A 110 -5.83 -8.78 20.27
CA LYS A 110 -4.41 -8.39 20.41
C LYS A 110 -4.26 -6.95 20.90
N LEU A 111 -5.15 -6.05 20.47
CA LEU A 111 -5.15 -4.67 20.90
C LEU A 111 -5.64 -4.53 22.34
N ASP A 112 -6.67 -5.28 22.73
CA ASP A 112 -7.16 -5.35 24.10
C ASP A 112 -6.14 -6.00 25.02
N TYR A 113 -5.44 -7.06 24.60
CA TYR A 113 -4.34 -7.65 25.37
C TYR A 113 -3.18 -6.67 25.56
N ALA A 114 -2.79 -5.94 24.50
CA ALA A 114 -1.76 -4.91 24.60
C ALA A 114 -2.20 -3.73 25.48
N ARG A 115 -3.49 -3.37 25.44
CA ARG A 115 -4.04 -2.30 26.27
C ARG A 115 -4.19 -2.71 27.73
N ASP A 116 -4.58 -3.93 28.02
CA ASP A 116 -4.67 -4.45 29.39
C ASP A 116 -3.27 -4.57 30.02
N MET A 117 -2.30 -5.07 29.25
CA MET A 117 -0.88 -5.06 29.62
C MET A 117 -0.35 -3.63 29.85
N LEU A 118 -0.73 -2.67 29.00
CA LEU A 118 -0.32 -1.28 29.16
C LEU A 118 -1.02 -0.60 30.35
N ALA A 119 -2.30 -0.87 30.57
CA ALA A 119 -3.09 -0.32 31.67
C ALA A 119 -2.60 -0.84 33.02
N SER A 120 -2.23 -2.11 33.10
CA SER A 120 -1.63 -2.70 34.30
C SER A 120 -0.25 -2.11 34.63
N MET A 121 0.61 -1.89 33.63
CA MET A 121 1.89 -1.17 33.83
C MET A 121 1.69 0.29 34.21
N THR A 122 0.73 0.97 33.58
CA THR A 122 0.44 2.39 33.83
C THR A 122 -0.03 2.60 35.27
N ARG A 123 -0.86 1.70 35.82
CA ARG A 123 -1.31 1.76 37.21
C ARG A 123 -0.16 1.69 38.20
N GLY A 124 0.74 0.71 38.05
CA GLY A 124 1.89 0.54 38.94
C GLY A 124 2.83 1.75 38.94
N VAL A 125 3.13 2.32 37.77
CA VAL A 125 3.99 3.50 37.65
C VAL A 125 3.29 4.76 38.17
N THR A 126 2.00 4.94 37.88
CA THR A 126 1.22 6.10 38.35
C THR A 126 1.18 6.16 39.87
N GLU A 127 1.02 5.01 40.53
CA GLU A 127 0.97 4.93 41.99
C GLU A 127 2.31 5.34 42.62
N LYS A 128 3.43 4.85 42.06
CA LYS A 128 4.77 5.27 42.48
C LYS A 128 5.01 6.76 42.26
N VAL A 129 4.70 7.27 41.07
CA VAL A 129 4.83 8.71 40.76
C VAL A 129 3.98 9.56 41.70
N LYS A 130 2.79 9.08 42.08
CA LYS A 130 1.92 9.77 43.04
C LYS A 130 2.53 9.80 44.44
N GLU A 131 3.08 8.69 44.95
CA GLU A 131 3.77 8.66 46.23
C GLU A 131 4.98 9.61 46.27
N TYR A 132 5.86 9.54 45.27
CA TYR A 132 7.01 10.44 45.16
C TYR A 132 6.58 11.91 45.01
N GLY A 133 5.55 12.18 44.21
CA GLY A 133 4.97 13.50 44.06
C GLY A 133 4.39 14.05 45.37
N GLN A 134 3.75 13.22 46.18
CA GLN A 134 3.28 13.63 47.52
C GLN A 134 4.44 13.92 48.47
N TYR A 135 5.51 13.11 48.45
CA TYR A 135 6.69 13.35 49.27
C TYR A 135 7.40 14.65 48.89
N VAL A 136 7.61 14.90 47.60
CA VAL A 136 8.21 16.15 47.10
C VAL A 136 7.32 17.34 47.42
N LYS A 137 5.99 17.19 47.31
CA LYS A 137 5.03 18.24 47.66
C LYS A 137 5.05 18.54 49.17
N TYR A 138 5.15 17.52 50.01
CA TYR A 138 5.32 17.66 51.45
C TYR A 138 6.61 18.41 51.78
N LYS A 139 7.75 17.98 51.21
CA LYS A 139 9.06 18.62 51.39
C LYS A 139 9.11 20.06 50.89
N ALA A 140 8.52 20.35 49.74
CA ALA A 140 8.43 21.70 49.20
C ALA A 140 7.59 22.62 50.10
N ARG A 141 6.56 22.08 50.77
CA ARG A 141 5.73 22.84 51.71
C ARG A 141 6.47 23.16 53.01
N GLU A 142 7.33 22.25 53.48
CA GLU A 142 8.21 22.49 54.64
C GLU A 142 9.22 23.62 54.34
N VAL A 143 9.87 23.57 53.18
CA VAL A 143 10.86 24.60 52.78
C VAL A 143 10.19 25.97 52.59
N ALA A 144 9.01 26.02 51.96
CA ALA A 144 8.27 27.26 51.75
C ALA A 144 7.70 27.87 53.05
N GLN A 145 7.52 27.08 54.11
CA GLN A 145 7.13 27.59 55.44
C GLN A 145 8.35 27.97 56.29
N GLY A 146 9.49 27.30 56.12
CA GLY A 146 10.74 27.63 56.80
C GLY A 146 11.37 28.95 56.34
N GLU A 147 11.15 29.39 55.11
CA GLU A 147 11.60 30.71 54.61
C GLU A 147 10.76 31.90 55.09
N ARG A 148 9.65 31.69 55.81
CA ARG A 148 8.75 32.75 56.29
C ARG A 148 8.77 32.98 57.81
N SER A 149 9.71 32.38 58.54
CA SER A 149 9.94 32.61 59.99
C SER A 149 11.33 33.17 60.21
#